data_AF-A0A1S2KS84-F1
#
_entry.id   AF-A0A1S2KS84-F1
#
_cell.length_a   1.000
_cell.length_b   1.000
_cell.length_c   1.000
_cell.angle_alpha   90.00
_cell.angle_beta   90.00
_cell.angle_gamma   90.00
#
_symmetry.space_group_name_H-M   'P 1'
#
loop_
_entity.id
_entity.type
_entity.pdbx_description
1 polymer ?
#
loop_
_entity_poly.entity_id
_entity_poly.type
_entity_poly.pdbx_seq_one_letter_code
_entity_poly.pdbx_strand_id
1 'polypeptide(L)' 'MNPVDAEGRENHPLLHRLVRDIASRGEGELTAVVHERHRGRLIRIAHIQPTNGIGWSTAAANIGPA' A
#
# COMPACT_ATOMS: atom_id res chain seq x y z
N MET A 1 12.44 -8.13 -0.20
CA MET A 1 11.15 -7.99 -0.92
C MET A 1 10.24 -9.06 -0.33
N ASN A 2 9.05 -8.72 0.15
CA ASN A 2 8.17 -9.70 0.78
C ASN A 2 7.60 -10.67 -0.27
N PRO A 3 7.14 -11.88 0.12
CA PRO A 3 6.49 -12.81 -0.78
C PRO A 3 5.28 -12.17 -1.49
N VAL A 4 5.07 -12.54 -2.75
CA VAL A 4 3.98 -12.07 -3.60
C VAL A 4 3.18 -13.29 -4.06
N ASP A 5 1.85 -13.22 -3.96
CA ASP A 5 0.96 -14.29 -4.45
C ASP A 5 0.85 -14.30 -5.99
N ALA A 6 0.12 -15.27 -6.54
CA ALA A 6 -0.05 -15.40 -7.99
C ALA A 6 -0.82 -14.20 -8.59
N GLU A 7 -1.59 -13.49 -7.76
CA GLU A 7 -2.38 -12.32 -8.09
C GLU A 7 -1.59 -11.01 -7.94
N GLY A 8 -0.31 -11.06 -7.55
CA GLY A 8 0.54 -9.89 -7.43
C GLY A 8 0.41 -9.14 -6.11
N ARG A 9 -0.25 -9.71 -5.09
CA ARG A 9 -0.37 -9.11 -3.76
C ARG A 9 0.82 -9.50 -2.88
N GLU A 10 1.43 -8.48 -2.29
CA GLU A 10 2.56 -8.61 -1.40
C GLU A 10 2.10 -8.86 0.05
N ASN A 11 2.72 -9.84 0.72
CA ASN A 11 2.55 -10.07 2.16
C ASN A 11 3.31 -9.01 2.97
N HIS A 12 2.80 -7.78 2.99
CA HIS A 12 3.43 -6.64 3.63
C HIS A 12 3.29 -6.69 5.18
N PRO A 13 4.33 -6.38 5.97
CA PRO A 13 4.28 -6.45 7.44
C PRO A 13 3.28 -5.47 8.09
N LEU A 14 2.87 -4.43 7.36
CA LEU A 14 1.87 -3.46 7.80
C LEU A 14 0.45 -3.75 7.27
N LEU A 15 0.24 -4.88 6.58
CA LEU A 15 -1.10 -5.24 6.09
C LEU A 15 -2.07 -5.34 7.28
N HIS A 16 -3.28 -4.81 7.11
CA HIS A 16 -4.32 -4.69 8.15
C HIS A 16 -3.91 -3.85 9.38
N ARG A 17 -2.95 -2.94 9.20
CA ARG A 17 -2.56 -1.97 10.24
C ARG A 17 -2.85 -0.56 9.79
N LEU A 18 -3.03 0.32 10.78
CA LEU A 18 -3.08 1.76 10.55
C LEU A 18 -1.71 2.24 10.08
N VAL A 19 -1.71 2.88 8.91
CA VAL A 19 -0.52 3.47 8.30
C VAL A 19 -0.75 4.94 8.04
N ARG A 20 0.35 5.68 7.92
CA ARG A 20 0.36 7.08 7.52
C ARG A 20 1.12 7.24 6.21
N ASP A 21 0.50 7.93 5.26
CA ASP A 21 1.15 8.37 4.04
C ASP A 21 1.98 9.63 4.31
N ILE A 22 3.26 9.60 3.95
CA ILE A 22 4.21 10.69 4.16
C ILE A 22 3.80 11.94 3.37
N ALA A 23 3.33 11.77 2.13
CA ALA A 23 3.06 12.88 1.23
C ALA A 23 1.76 13.60 1.57
N SER A 24 0.66 12.86 1.72
CA SER A 24 -0.65 13.43 2.05
C SER A 24 -0.86 13.68 3.54
N ARG A 25 -0.02 13.09 4.41
CA ARG A 25 -0.20 13.02 5.88
C ARG A 25 -1.46 12.27 6.33
N GLY A 26 -2.22 11.69 5.40
CA GLY A 26 -3.44 10.94 5.67
C GLY A 26 -3.15 9.61 6.34
N GLU A 27 -4.08 9.18 7.19
CA GLU A 27 -4.01 7.93 7.95
C GLU A 27 -5.17 7.01 7.56
N GLY A 28 -4.91 5.70 7.49
CA GLY A 28 -5.90 4.69 7.16
C GLY A 28 -5.33 3.28 7.26
N GLU A 29 -6.17 2.26 7.15
CA GLU A 29 -5.75 0.86 7.13
C GLU A 29 -5.10 0.51 5.80
N LEU A 30 -3.92 -0.11 5.83
CA LEU A 30 -3.32 -0.70 4.64
C LEU A 30 -4.05 -2.01 4.30
N THR A 31 -4.83 -2.01 3.22
CA THR A 31 -5.66 -3.16 2.82
C THR A 31 -4.99 -4.06 1.79
N ALA A 32 -4.05 -3.52 1.01
CA ALA A 32 -3.25 -4.30 0.07
C ALA A 32 -1.95 -3.57 -0.31
N VAL A 33 -0.92 -4.34 -0.66
CA VAL A 33 0.19 -3.86 -1.47
C VAL A 33 0.25 -4.72 -2.72
N VAL A 34 0.13 -4.11 -3.90
CA VAL A 34 0.13 -4.83 -5.19
C VAL A 34 1.35 -4.47 -6.02
N HIS A 35 1.83 -5.45 -6.78
CA HIS A 35 2.94 -5.32 -7.70
C HIS A 35 2.41 -5.16 -9.12
N GLU A 36 2.59 -3.98 -9.69
CA GLU A 36 2.21 -3.70 -11.06
C GLU A 36 3.44 -3.54 -11.95
N ARG A 37 3.38 -4.11 -13.15
CA ARG A 37 4.39 -3.88 -14.20
C ARG A 37 3.94 -2.72 -15.09
N HIS A 38 4.67 -1.62 -15.04
CA HIS A 38 4.46 -0.49 -15.92
C HIS A 38 5.71 -0.23 -16.76
N ARG A 39 5.59 -0.37 -18.09
CA ARG A 39 6.69 -0.18 -19.06
C ARG A 39 7.98 -0.92 -18.70
N GLY A 40 7.84 -2.18 -18.27
CA GLY A 40 8.97 -3.04 -17.88
C GLY A 40 9.52 -2.81 -16.46
N ARG A 41 9.01 -1.82 -15.73
CA ARG A 41 9.38 -1.58 -14.32
C ARG A 41 8.32 -2.12 -13.38
N LEU A 42 8.77 -2.76 -12.29
CA LEU A 42 7.91 -3.17 -11.19
C LEU A 42 7.64 -1.97 -10.27
N ILE A 43 6.37 -1.70 -10.00
CA ILE A 43 5.89 -0.66 -9.09
C ILE A 43 5.10 -1.33 -7.96
N ARG A 44 5.31 -0.86 -6.73
CA ARG A 44 4.61 -1.33 -5.53
C ARG A 44 3.60 -0.28 -5.12
N ILE A 45 2.32 -0.63 -5.17
CA ILE A 45 1.21 0.29 -4.90
C ILE A 45 0.53 -0.16 -3.60
N ALA A 46 0.44 0.74 -2.63
CA ALA A 46 -0.30 0.54 -1.39
C ALA A 46 -1.72 1.08 -1.54
N HIS A 47 -2.72 0.26 -1.19
CA HIS A 47 -4.12 0.65 -1.10
C HIS A 47 -4.48 0.90 0.36
N ILE A 48 -5.04 2.09 0.64
CA ILE A 48 -5.33 2.55 1.99
C ILE A 48 -6.80 2.90 2.10
N GLN A 49 -7.45 2.39 3.15
CA GLN A 49 -8.84 2.70 3.48
C GLN A 49 -8.88 3.56 4.75
N PRO A 50 -9.31 4.83 4.69
CA PRO A 50 -9.51 5.63 5.90
C PRO A 50 -10.74 5.13 6.68
N THR A 51 -10.79 5.49 7.96
CA THR A 51 -11.97 5.27 8.81
C THR A 51 -13.23 5.90 8.23
N ASN A 52 -13.09 7.10 7.65
CA ASN A 52 -14.17 7.83 6.99
C ASN A 52 -13.67 8.35 5.64
N GLY A 53 -14.51 8.25 4.60
CA GLY A 53 -14.23 8.79 3.28
C GLY A 53 -13.80 7.75 2.25
N ILE A 54 -13.16 8.22 1.18
CA ILE A 54 -12.80 7.42 0.01
C ILE A 54 -11.38 6.91 0.15
N GLY A 55 -11.17 5.62 -0.11
CA GLY A 55 -9.85 5.00 -0.14
C GLY A 55 -8.94 5.60 -1.21
N TRP A 56 -7.63 5.53 -0.99
CA TRP A 56 -6.64 6.01 -1.95
C TRP A 56 -5.49 5.04 -2.12
N SER A 57 -4.68 5.29 -3.14
CA SER A 57 -3.47 4.55 -3.41
C SER A 57 -2.25 5.46 -3.39
N THR A 58 -1.12 4.95 -2.89
CA THR A 58 0.18 5.63 -2.92
C THR A 58 1.30 4.62 -3.18
N ALA A 59 2.53 5.08 -3.37
CA ALA A 59 3.66 4.16 -3.45
C ALA A 59 3.85 3.46 -2.10
N ALA A 60 4.13 2.16 -2.10
CA ALA A 60 4.38 1.42 -0.85
C ALA A 60 5.59 1.96 -0.06
N ALA A 61 6.48 2.70 -0.71
CA ALA A 61 7.61 3.39 -0.06
C ALA A 61 7.20 4.67 0.68
N ASN A 62 6.00 5.20 0.42
CA ASN A 62 5.49 6.43 1.04
C ASN A 62 4.71 6.17 2.33
N ILE A 63 4.54 4.91 2.75
CA ILE A 63 3.77 4.55 3.93
C ILE A 63 4.68 4.14 5.08
N GLY A 64 4.33 4.58 6.28
CA GLY A 64 4.91 4.09 7.53
C GLY A 64 3.81 3.73 8.54
N PRO A 65 4.17 3.15 9.69
CA PRO A 65 3.27 3.08 10.84
C PRO A 65 2.70 4.48 11.15
N ALA A 66 1.42 4.56 11.48
CA ALA A 66 0.80 5.79 11.94
C ALA A 66 1.29 6.20 13.34
#